data_AF-A0A8H6LYF2-F1
#
_entry.id   AF-A0A8H6LYF2-F1
#
_cell.length_a   1.000
_cell.length_b   1.000
_cell.length_c   1.000
_cell.angle_alpha   90.00
_cell.angle_beta   90.00
_cell.angle_gamma   90.00
#
_symmetry.space_group_name_H-M   'P 1'
#
loop_
_entity.id
_entity.type
_entity.pdbx_description
1 polymer ?
#
loop_
_entity_poly.entity_id
_entity_poly.type
_entity_poly.pdbx_seq_one_letter_code
_entity_poly.pdbx_strand_id
1 'polypeptide(L)'
;MGRPRLYNTPEEKKATDCRKSSRYYRKNSEAIKTQCRGQRLQKKCSTAEPSTSAASEPSNPAPKKSELELLSDRVSSLLRRFGRLTGGLARTHYLTEVIQEYEGSSYKSDLTGAKETIEGKINGINQIQEALAKYKRLILNVEGVGKVFKKAEELETRMKTYEAGLSEVWEGALVDPAQLLVDIRRGRLQFLK
;
A
#
# COMPACT_ATOMS: atom_id res chain seq x y z
N MET A 1 -15.74 -41.13 -43.42
CA MET A 1 -14.38 -40.63 -43.13
C MET A 1 -14.46 -39.27 -42.48
N GLY A 2 -14.07 -39.14 -41.19
CA GLY A 2 -14.12 -37.87 -40.46
C GLY A 2 -13.04 -36.90 -40.94
N ARG A 3 -13.34 -35.59 -40.95
CA ARG A 3 -12.38 -34.55 -41.36
C ARG A 3 -11.20 -34.50 -40.37
N PRO A 4 -9.94 -34.51 -40.83
CA PRO A 4 -8.77 -34.45 -39.95
C PRO A 4 -8.81 -33.20 -39.05
N ARG A 5 -8.41 -33.37 -37.78
CA ARG A 5 -8.28 -32.27 -36.84
C ARG A 5 -7.11 -31.38 -37.26
N LEU A 6 -7.32 -30.06 -37.20
CA LEU A 6 -6.33 -29.05 -37.58
C LEU A 6 -5.17 -28.94 -36.58
N TYR A 7 -5.39 -29.34 -35.32
CA TYR A 7 -4.40 -29.36 -34.25
C TYR A 7 -4.51 -30.70 -33.52
N ASN A 8 -3.38 -31.35 -33.27
CA ASN A 8 -3.33 -32.67 -32.66
C ASN A 8 -3.11 -32.60 -31.16
N THR A 9 -2.47 -31.52 -30.68
CA THR A 9 -2.23 -31.28 -29.25
C THR A 9 -2.83 -29.94 -28.77
N PRO A 10 -3.17 -29.83 -27.48
CA PRO A 10 -3.61 -28.55 -26.91
C PRO A 10 -2.53 -27.48 -26.94
N GLU A 11 -1.25 -27.87 -26.92
CA GLU A 11 -0.10 -26.97 -26.99
C GLU A 11 0.04 -26.33 -28.38
N GLU A 12 -0.13 -27.10 -29.45
CA GLU A 12 -0.16 -26.59 -30.83
C GLU A 12 -1.27 -25.56 -31.03
N LYS A 13 -2.46 -25.83 -30.47
CA LYS A 13 -3.57 -24.90 -30.52
C LYS A 13 -3.21 -23.58 -29.83
N LYS A 14 -2.67 -23.64 -28.61
CA LYS A 14 -2.21 -22.44 -27.87
C LYS A 14 -1.14 -21.66 -28.65
N ALA A 15 -0.13 -22.35 -29.19
CA ALA A 15 0.94 -21.70 -29.95
C ALA A 15 0.41 -20.99 -31.20
N THR A 16 -0.55 -21.59 -31.90
CA THR A 16 -1.16 -20.96 -33.08
C THR A 16 -2.03 -19.76 -32.73
N ASP A 17 -2.77 -19.81 -31.62
CA ASP A 17 -3.57 -18.67 -31.14
C ASP A 17 -2.68 -17.51 -30.64
N CYS A 18 -1.55 -17.81 -29.98
CA CYS A 18 -0.52 -16.82 -29.65
C CYS A 18 0.08 -16.16 -30.90
N ARG A 19 0.34 -16.92 -31.96
CA ARG A 19 0.83 -16.37 -33.24
C ARG A 19 -0.21 -15.50 -33.94
N LYS A 20 -1.47 -15.94 -33.97
CA LYS A 20 -2.59 -15.18 -34.57
C LYS A 20 -2.81 -13.86 -33.84
N SER A 21 -2.88 -13.90 -32.51
CA SER A 21 -3.05 -12.71 -31.68
C SER A 21 -1.86 -11.74 -31.84
N SER A 22 -0.62 -12.23 -31.79
CA SER A 22 0.58 -11.40 -32.03
C SER A 22 0.54 -10.70 -33.40
N ARG A 23 0.17 -11.43 -34.47
CA ARG A 23 0.06 -10.86 -35.82
C ARG A 23 -1.06 -9.82 -35.90
N TYR A 24 -2.20 -10.07 -35.26
CA TYR A 24 -3.32 -9.12 -35.17
C TYR A 24 -2.91 -7.84 -34.45
N TYR A 25 -2.29 -7.95 -33.27
CA TYR A 25 -1.83 -6.80 -32.49
C TYR A 25 -0.79 -5.97 -33.22
N ARG A 26 0.16 -6.61 -33.93
CA ARG A 26 1.12 -5.89 -34.77
C ARG A 26 0.42 -5.10 -35.88
N LYS A 27 -0.49 -5.74 -36.61
CA LYS A 27 -1.22 -5.11 -37.72
C LYS A 27 -2.13 -3.95 -37.27
N ASN A 28 -2.74 -4.06 -36.10
CA ASN A 28 -3.71 -3.08 -35.59
C ASN A 28 -3.16 -2.18 -34.48
N SER A 29 -1.85 -2.17 -34.26
CA SER A 29 -1.23 -1.48 -33.13
C SER A 29 -1.54 0.02 -33.09
N GLU A 30 -1.61 0.68 -34.25
CA GLU A 30 -1.94 2.11 -34.35
C GLU A 30 -3.40 2.39 -34.02
N ALA A 31 -4.34 1.59 -34.54
CA ALA A 31 -5.77 1.71 -34.23
C ALA A 31 -6.05 1.45 -32.73
N ILE A 32 -5.35 0.51 -32.12
CA ILE A 32 -5.46 0.24 -30.68
C ILE A 32 -4.92 1.44 -29.88
N LYS A 33 -3.77 2.03 -30.29
CA LYS A 33 -3.21 3.22 -29.63
C LYS A 33 -4.15 4.42 -29.73
N THR A 34 -4.75 4.68 -30.89
CA THR A 34 -5.69 5.79 -31.08
C THR A 34 -6.97 5.57 -30.27
N GLN A 35 -7.51 4.36 -30.23
CA GLN A 35 -8.67 4.01 -29.41
C GLN A 35 -8.37 4.17 -27.91
N CYS A 36 -7.24 3.66 -27.42
CA CYS A 36 -6.84 3.83 -26.03
C CYS A 36 -6.63 5.31 -25.66
N ARG A 37 -6.12 6.13 -26.59
CA ARG A 37 -6.00 7.58 -26.41
C ARG A 37 -7.37 8.26 -26.33
N GLY A 38 -8.32 7.87 -27.19
CA GLY A 38 -9.71 8.36 -27.15
C GLY A 38 -10.41 8.02 -25.84
N GLN A 39 -10.30 6.77 -25.35
CA GLN A 39 -10.88 6.37 -24.07
C GLN A 39 -10.26 7.11 -22.87
N ARG A 40 -8.94 7.40 -22.90
CA ARG A 40 -8.29 8.21 -21.85
C ARG A 40 -8.82 9.64 -21.82
N LEU A 41 -9.09 10.22 -23.00
CA LEU A 41 -9.68 11.56 -23.08
C LEU A 41 -11.14 11.56 -22.61
N GLN A 42 -11.93 10.56 -22.98
CA GLN A 42 -13.32 10.44 -22.51
C GLN A 42 -13.41 10.22 -20.99
N LYS A 43 -12.54 9.38 -20.40
CA LYS A 43 -12.49 9.19 -18.94
C LYS A 43 -12.11 10.48 -18.20
N LYS A 44 -11.28 11.34 -18.80
CA LYS A 44 -10.97 12.67 -18.25
C LYS A 44 -12.18 13.62 -18.33
N CYS A 45 -12.96 13.55 -19.42
CA CYS A 45 -14.17 14.36 -19.55
C CYS A 45 -15.33 13.87 -18.67
N SER A 46 -15.44 12.57 -18.39
CA SER A 46 -16.55 12.01 -17.60
C SER A 46 -16.39 12.12 -16.07
N THR A 47 -15.24 12.60 -15.59
CA THR A 47 -15.02 12.95 -14.16
C THR A 47 -15.02 14.45 -13.90
N ALA A 48 -15.34 15.27 -14.91
CA ALA A 48 -15.56 16.69 -14.75
C ALA A 48 -17.07 16.96 -14.75
N GLU A 49 -17.61 17.38 -13.61
CA GLU A 49 -18.96 17.96 -13.55
C GLU A 49 -19.06 19.23 -14.41
N PRO A 50 -20.25 19.57 -14.94
CA PRO A 50 -20.40 20.63 -15.92
C PRO A 50 -20.46 21.99 -15.23
N SER A 51 -19.34 22.71 -15.19
CA SER A 51 -19.37 24.16 -15.01
C SER A 51 -19.58 24.84 -16.36
N THR A 52 -20.70 25.54 -16.45
CA THR A 52 -21.17 26.39 -17.55
C THR A 52 -20.08 27.24 -18.21
N SER A 53 -20.20 27.36 -19.53
CA SER A 53 -19.45 28.19 -20.48
C SER A 53 -19.24 29.63 -20.03
N ALA A 54 -17.99 30.09 -20.01
CA ALA A 54 -17.60 31.46 -20.36
C ALA A 54 -16.08 31.53 -20.58
N ALA A 55 -15.70 32.20 -21.67
CA ALA A 55 -14.41 32.86 -21.94
C ALA A 55 -13.10 32.10 -21.64
N SER A 56 -12.32 31.88 -22.70
CA SER A 56 -10.89 31.57 -22.64
C SER A 56 -10.11 32.67 -21.92
N GLU A 57 -9.93 32.52 -20.60
CA GLU A 57 -8.89 33.23 -19.85
C GLU A 57 -7.55 32.51 -20.03
N PRO A 58 -6.43 33.24 -20.19
CA PRO A 58 -5.11 32.64 -20.23
C PRO A 58 -4.88 31.92 -18.90
N SER A 59 -4.64 30.61 -18.96
CA SER A 59 -4.41 29.79 -17.78
C SER A 59 -3.23 30.37 -16.99
N ASN A 60 -3.55 31.06 -15.89
CA ASN A 60 -2.55 31.40 -14.87
C ASN A 60 -1.85 30.09 -14.47
N PRO A 61 -0.52 29.98 -14.62
CA PRO A 61 0.19 28.81 -14.13
C PRO A 61 -0.06 28.74 -12.64
N ALA A 62 -0.65 27.63 -12.18
CA ALA A 62 -0.90 27.41 -10.76
C ALA A 62 0.35 27.77 -9.94
N PRO A 63 0.22 28.45 -8.79
CA PRO A 63 1.36 28.83 -7.98
C PRO A 63 2.21 27.59 -7.71
N LYS A 64 3.47 27.64 -8.14
CA LYS A 64 4.41 26.54 -7.92
C LYS A 64 4.61 26.42 -6.41
N LYS A 65 4.05 25.35 -5.82
CA LYS A 65 4.27 25.01 -4.41
C LYS A 65 5.76 25.01 -4.13
N SER A 66 6.16 25.54 -2.99
CA SER A 66 7.55 25.46 -2.56
C SER A 66 7.96 24.00 -2.38
N GLU A 67 9.24 23.69 -2.55
CA GLU A 67 9.75 22.32 -2.36
C GLU A 67 9.44 21.81 -0.95
N LEU A 68 9.48 22.71 0.04
CA LEU A 68 9.12 22.44 1.42
C LEU A 68 7.64 22.05 1.58
N GLU A 69 6.73 22.77 0.92
CA GLU A 69 5.30 22.44 0.93
C GLU A 69 5.04 21.07 0.34
N LEU A 70 5.73 20.73 -0.76
CA LEU A 70 5.65 19.40 -1.36
C LEU A 70 6.12 18.32 -0.38
N LEU A 71 7.25 18.54 0.31
CA LEU A 71 7.75 17.59 1.32
C LEU A 71 6.80 17.46 2.51
N SER A 72 6.23 18.57 2.99
CA SER A 72 5.22 18.59 4.05
C SER A 72 3.95 17.81 3.66
N ASP A 73 3.48 17.98 2.42
CA ASP A 73 2.35 17.23 1.86
C ASP A 73 2.67 15.71 1.82
N ARG A 74 3.92 15.35 1.47
CA ARG A 74 4.36 13.94 1.47
C ARG A 74 4.40 13.35 2.87
N VAL A 75 4.98 14.03 3.86
CA VAL A 75 4.98 13.57 5.26
C VAL A 75 3.54 13.41 5.77
N SER A 76 2.67 14.37 5.47
CA SER A 76 1.24 14.28 5.82
C SER A 76 0.54 13.09 5.16
N SER A 77 0.89 12.77 3.91
CA SER A 77 0.38 11.60 3.20
C SER A 77 0.86 10.28 3.83
N LEU A 78 2.10 10.22 4.33
CA LEU A 78 2.62 9.08 5.07
C LEU A 78 1.89 8.91 6.40
N LEU A 79 1.61 10.00 7.11
CA LEU A 79 0.82 9.97 8.34
C LEU A 79 -0.59 9.41 8.09
N ARG A 80 -1.25 9.82 7.00
CA ARG A 80 -2.54 9.23 6.59
C ARG A 80 -2.42 7.76 6.22
N ARG A 81 -1.35 7.35 5.54
CA ARG A 81 -1.12 5.94 5.18
C ARG A 81 -0.90 5.09 6.43
N PHE A 82 -0.11 5.59 7.38
CA PHE A 82 0.09 4.94 8.67
C PHE A 82 -1.21 4.84 9.47
N GLY A 83 -2.01 5.91 9.48
CA GLY A 83 -3.36 5.89 10.06
C GLY A 83 -4.24 4.82 9.42
N ARG A 84 -4.21 4.65 8.10
CA ARG A 84 -4.96 3.57 7.43
C ARG A 84 -4.47 2.18 7.79
N LEU A 85 -3.15 1.96 7.92
CA LEU A 85 -2.60 0.66 8.35
C LEU A 85 -2.98 0.29 9.78
N THR A 86 -3.10 1.30 10.65
CA THR A 86 -3.39 1.12 12.08
C THR A 86 -4.88 1.31 12.41
N GLY A 87 -5.73 1.57 11.42
CA GLY A 87 -7.13 1.95 11.64
C GLY A 87 -7.32 3.29 12.37
N GLY A 88 -6.25 4.06 12.59
CA GLY A 88 -6.25 5.25 13.43
C GLY A 88 -6.30 4.95 14.93
N LEU A 89 -6.18 3.69 15.31
CA LEU A 89 -6.30 3.22 16.69
C LEU A 89 -5.05 3.58 17.51
N ALA A 90 -5.25 3.70 18.83
CA ALA A 90 -4.12 3.78 19.76
C ALA A 90 -3.33 2.46 19.72
N ARG A 91 -2.04 2.54 20.07
CA ARG A 91 -1.10 1.40 20.03
C ARG A 91 -1.68 0.16 20.72
N THR A 92 -2.20 0.32 21.93
CA THR A 92 -2.75 -0.78 22.74
C THR A 92 -3.94 -1.44 22.07
N HIS A 93 -4.89 -0.66 21.55
CA HIS A 93 -6.05 -1.18 20.82
C HIS A 93 -5.64 -1.91 19.54
N TYR A 94 -4.74 -1.32 18.75
CA TYR A 94 -4.24 -1.94 17.53
C TYR A 94 -3.55 -3.28 17.80
N LEU A 95 -2.66 -3.35 18.80
CA LEU A 95 -1.99 -4.59 19.16
C LEU A 95 -2.99 -5.64 19.69
N THR A 96 -4.02 -5.20 20.42
CA THR A 96 -5.09 -6.10 20.89
C THR A 96 -5.89 -6.67 19.73
N GLU A 97 -6.20 -5.88 18.70
CA GLU A 97 -6.88 -6.38 17.49
C GLU A 97 -6.01 -7.39 16.72
N VAL A 98 -4.71 -7.11 16.57
CA VAL A 98 -3.76 -8.03 15.93
C VAL A 98 -3.73 -9.37 16.67
N ILE A 99 -3.74 -9.32 17.99
CA ILE A 99 -3.80 -10.50 18.86
C ILE A 99 -5.12 -11.25 18.71
N GLN A 100 -6.26 -10.54 18.65
CA GLN A 100 -7.57 -11.18 18.46
C GLN A 100 -7.68 -11.85 17.08
N GLU A 101 -7.16 -11.21 16.03
CA GLU A 101 -7.05 -11.81 14.71
C GLU A 101 -6.16 -13.07 14.76
N TYR A 102 -5.07 -13.03 15.51
CA TYR A 102 -4.19 -14.17 15.72
C TYR A 102 -4.89 -15.32 16.47
N GLU A 103 -5.58 -15.04 17.59
CA GLU A 103 -6.38 -16.02 18.33
C GLU A 103 -7.41 -16.69 17.41
N GLY A 104 -8.21 -15.89 16.70
CA GLY A 104 -9.26 -16.38 15.81
C GLY A 104 -8.73 -17.27 14.67
N SER A 105 -7.48 -17.05 14.25
CA SER A 105 -6.81 -17.83 13.21
C SER A 105 -6.12 -19.08 13.77
N SER A 106 -5.56 -18.98 14.99
CA SER A 106 -4.95 -20.11 15.72
C SER A 106 -5.97 -21.20 16.05
N TYR A 107 -7.21 -20.86 16.41
CA TYR A 107 -8.28 -21.84 16.65
C TYR A 107 -8.69 -22.61 15.39
N LYS A 108 -8.40 -22.08 14.19
CA LYS A 108 -8.72 -22.69 12.90
C LYS A 108 -7.58 -23.56 12.34
N SER A 109 -6.51 -23.80 13.10
CA SER A 109 -5.31 -24.55 12.69
C SER A 109 -4.44 -23.89 11.60
N ASP A 110 -4.71 -22.62 11.24
CA ASP A 110 -3.93 -21.84 10.27
C ASP A 110 -2.90 -20.93 10.96
N LEU A 111 -1.97 -21.55 11.69
CA LEU A 111 -0.88 -20.84 12.39
C LEU A 111 0.07 -20.14 11.40
N THR A 112 0.25 -20.68 10.20
CA THR A 112 1.07 -20.08 9.13
C THR A 112 0.42 -18.83 8.57
N GLY A 113 -0.88 -18.85 8.29
CA GLY A 113 -1.62 -17.67 7.83
C GLY A 113 -1.65 -16.56 8.87
N ALA A 114 -1.87 -16.91 10.14
CA ALA A 114 -1.82 -15.96 11.26
C ALA A 114 -0.43 -15.33 11.43
N LYS A 115 0.61 -16.03 11.00
CA LYS A 115 1.97 -15.53 11.05
C LYS A 115 2.25 -14.53 9.92
N GLU A 116 1.88 -14.91 8.69
CA GLU A 116 2.00 -14.05 7.51
C GLU A 116 1.25 -12.72 7.66
N THR A 117 0.14 -12.68 8.40
CA THR A 117 -0.60 -11.44 8.66
C THR A 117 0.18 -10.48 9.57
N ILE A 118 0.83 -10.98 10.61
CA ILE A 118 1.66 -10.15 11.52
C ILE A 118 2.89 -9.63 10.76
N GLU A 119 3.58 -10.50 10.01
CA GLU A 119 4.71 -10.09 9.16
C GLU A 119 4.28 -9.04 8.12
N GLY A 120 3.12 -9.23 7.49
CA GLY A 120 2.55 -8.27 6.55
C GLY A 120 2.31 -6.89 7.17
N LYS A 121 1.84 -6.84 8.43
CA LYS A 121 1.65 -5.59 9.17
C LYS A 121 2.99 -4.92 9.51
N ILE A 122 3.99 -5.68 9.95
CA ILE A 122 5.36 -5.18 10.22
C ILE A 122 5.97 -4.61 8.93
N ASN A 123 5.92 -5.37 7.83
CA ASN A 123 6.42 -4.94 6.53
C ASN A 123 5.73 -3.67 6.03
N GLY A 124 4.42 -3.53 6.27
CA GLY A 124 3.67 -2.33 5.96
C GLY A 124 4.20 -1.09 6.70
N ILE A 125 4.55 -1.22 7.98
CA ILE A 125 5.14 -0.13 8.77
C ILE A 125 6.55 0.20 8.26
N ASN A 126 7.37 -0.80 8.00
CA ASN A 126 8.75 -0.63 7.53
C ASN A 126 8.82 0.16 6.21
N GLN A 127 7.93 -0.13 5.25
CA GLN A 127 7.84 0.63 4.01
C GLN A 127 7.54 2.13 4.23
N ILE A 128 6.72 2.46 5.24
CA ILE A 128 6.42 3.85 5.57
C ILE A 128 7.63 4.50 6.25
N GLN A 129 8.32 3.79 7.14
CA GLN A 129 9.54 4.27 7.79
C GLN A 129 10.65 4.57 6.77
N GLU A 130 10.88 3.70 5.79
CA GLU A 130 11.87 3.93 4.73
C GLU A 130 11.55 5.19 3.92
N ALA A 131 10.29 5.36 3.54
CA ALA A 131 9.82 6.55 2.85
C ALA A 131 9.99 7.81 3.72
N LEU A 132 9.70 7.71 5.01
CA LEU A 132 9.85 8.81 5.97
C LEU A 132 11.31 9.20 6.14
N ALA A 133 12.22 8.23 6.26
CA ALA A 133 13.65 8.46 6.37
C ALA A 133 14.19 9.20 5.13
N LYS A 134 13.72 8.82 3.93
CA LYS A 134 14.03 9.54 2.69
C LYS A 134 13.58 11.00 2.74
N TYR A 135 12.34 11.26 3.15
CA TYR A 135 11.84 12.63 3.24
C TYR A 135 12.51 13.45 4.35
N LYS A 136 12.85 12.85 5.50
CA LYS A 136 13.63 13.53 6.55
C LYS A 136 14.97 14.03 6.03
N ARG A 137 15.70 13.21 5.26
CA ARG A 137 16.96 13.64 4.62
C ARG A 137 16.75 14.81 3.65
N LEU A 138 15.69 14.76 2.85
CA LEU A 138 15.37 15.86 1.92
C LEU A 138 14.99 17.14 2.67
N ILE A 139 14.20 17.06 3.74
CA ILE A 139 13.84 18.21 4.57
C ILE A 139 15.09 18.84 5.20
N LEU A 140 16.00 18.01 5.73
CA LEU A 140 17.28 18.48 6.28
C LEU A 140 18.11 19.25 5.25
N ASN A 141 18.10 18.82 3.99
CA ASN A 141 18.85 19.48 2.93
C ASN A 141 18.23 20.82 2.49
N VAL A 142 16.91 20.98 2.61
CA VAL A 142 16.20 22.18 2.16
C VAL A 142 16.10 23.25 3.26
N GLU A 143 15.70 22.87 4.47
CA GLU A 143 15.40 23.81 5.58
C GLU A 143 16.19 23.49 6.86
N GLY A 144 16.78 22.29 6.95
CA GLY A 144 17.41 21.82 8.19
C GLY A 144 16.37 21.34 9.21
N VAL A 145 16.61 21.65 10.49
CA VAL A 145 15.75 21.22 11.61
C VAL A 145 14.59 22.20 11.80
N GLY A 146 13.58 22.08 10.93
CA GLY A 146 12.37 22.89 10.94
C GLY A 146 11.17 22.23 11.62
N LYS A 147 9.99 22.88 11.52
CA LYS A 147 8.72 22.33 12.02
C LYS A 147 8.32 21.04 11.29
N VAL A 148 8.59 20.96 9.99
CA VAL A 148 8.27 19.78 9.17
C VAL A 148 9.14 18.59 9.58
N PHE A 149 10.41 18.84 9.92
CA PHE A 149 11.32 17.81 10.41
C PHE A 149 10.86 17.23 11.75
N LYS A 150 10.47 18.08 12.71
CA LYS A 150 9.94 17.65 14.01
C LYS A 150 8.68 16.79 13.87
N LYS A 151 7.75 17.16 12.99
CA LYS A 151 6.57 16.34 12.69
C LYS A 151 6.95 14.97 12.12
N ALA A 152 7.99 14.91 11.29
CA ALA A 152 8.50 13.64 10.77
C ALA A 152 9.15 12.79 11.89
N GLU A 153 9.84 13.40 12.86
CA GLU A 153 10.37 12.69 14.03
C GLU A 153 9.31 12.14 14.96
N GLU A 154 8.28 12.93 15.26
CA GLU A 154 7.12 12.47 16.06
C GLU A 154 6.43 11.27 15.39
N LEU A 155 6.32 11.32 14.06
CA LEU A 155 5.75 10.22 13.29
C LEU A 155 6.66 8.98 13.31
N GLU A 156 7.98 9.15 13.22
CA GLU A 156 8.96 8.05 13.29
C GLU A 156 8.98 7.38 14.66
N THR A 157 9.03 8.16 15.74
CA THR A 157 8.98 7.65 17.12
C THR A 157 7.68 6.88 17.35
N ARG A 158 6.55 7.41 16.89
CA ARG A 158 5.27 6.70 16.94
C ARG A 158 5.34 5.38 16.18
N MET A 159 5.84 5.34 14.94
CA MET A 159 5.96 4.07 14.19
C MET A 159 6.83 3.04 14.89
N LYS A 160 7.97 3.45 15.46
CA LYS A 160 8.87 2.56 16.21
C LYS A 160 8.19 1.89 17.40
N THR A 161 7.32 2.61 18.12
CA THR A 161 6.57 2.01 19.23
C THR A 161 5.58 0.93 18.80
N TYR A 162 4.97 1.09 17.61
CA TYR A 162 4.06 0.08 17.05
C TYR A 162 4.82 -1.13 16.54
N GLU A 163 5.94 -0.90 15.84
CA GLU A 163 6.83 -1.95 15.36
C GLU A 163 7.36 -2.80 16.52
N ALA A 164 7.88 -2.17 17.58
CA ALA A 164 8.35 -2.88 18.77
C ALA A 164 7.26 -3.76 19.40
N GLY A 165 6.04 -3.23 19.52
CA GLY A 165 4.90 -4.00 20.03
C GLY A 165 4.51 -5.18 19.13
N LEU A 166 4.55 -5.01 17.80
CA LEU A 166 4.29 -6.10 16.86
C LEU A 166 5.40 -7.15 16.90
N SER A 167 6.66 -6.74 17.02
CA SER A 167 7.79 -7.66 17.15
C SER A 167 7.71 -8.46 18.45
N GLU A 168 7.34 -7.85 19.57
CA GLU A 168 7.11 -8.58 20.83
C GLU A 168 5.99 -9.63 20.70
N VAL A 169 4.88 -9.26 20.04
CA VAL A 169 3.77 -10.21 19.75
C VAL A 169 4.24 -11.33 18.83
N TRP A 170 5.02 -11.00 17.81
CA TRP A 170 5.59 -11.96 16.86
C TRP A 170 6.55 -12.95 17.54
N GLU A 171 7.48 -12.45 18.34
CA GLU A 171 8.43 -13.26 19.10
C GLU A 171 7.71 -14.19 20.06
N GLY A 172 6.71 -13.68 20.79
CA GLY A 172 5.87 -14.50 21.66
C GLY A 172 5.11 -15.59 20.89
N ALA A 173 4.61 -15.27 19.70
CA ALA A 173 3.91 -16.21 18.83
C ALA A 173 4.84 -17.29 18.23
N LEU A 174 6.14 -17.03 18.14
CA LEU A 174 7.15 -17.98 17.70
C LEU A 174 7.62 -18.91 18.84
N VAL A 175 7.76 -18.38 20.05
CA VAL A 175 8.32 -19.11 21.19
C VAL A 175 7.30 -20.05 21.83
N ASP A 176 6.14 -19.52 22.24
CA ASP A 176 5.06 -20.33 22.81
C ASP A 176 3.70 -19.64 22.59
N PRO A 177 2.94 -20.06 21.57
CA PRO A 177 1.67 -19.43 21.24
C PRO A 177 0.62 -19.63 22.35
N ALA A 178 0.68 -20.72 23.13
CA ALA A 178 -0.28 -20.95 24.20
C ALA A 178 0.00 -20.02 25.40
N GLN A 179 1.27 -19.84 25.73
CA GLN A 179 1.69 -18.95 26.82
C GLN A 179 1.44 -17.47 26.47
N LEU A 180 1.64 -17.08 25.20
CA LEU A 180 1.30 -15.73 24.72
C LEU A 180 -0.17 -15.40 25.03
N LEU A 181 -1.11 -16.28 24.69
CA LEU A 181 -2.54 -16.06 24.96
C LEU A 181 -2.86 -15.96 26.45
N VAL A 182 -2.17 -16.75 27.28
CA VAL A 182 -2.30 -16.69 28.74
C VAL A 182 -1.79 -15.35 29.28
N ASP A 183 -0.66 -14.86 28.78
CA ASP A 183 -0.07 -13.59 29.22
C ASP A 183 -0.87 -12.37 28.75
N ILE A 184 -1.55 -12.46 27.61
CA ILE A 184 -2.54 -11.48 27.13
C ILE A 184 -3.74 -11.42 28.07
N ARG A 185 -4.35 -12.57 28.38
CA ARG A 185 -5.51 -12.63 29.29
C ARG A 185 -5.19 -12.16 30.70
N ARG A 186 -3.93 -12.28 31.11
CA ARG A 186 -3.41 -11.81 32.40
C ARG A 186 -2.90 -10.37 32.38
N GLY A 187 -2.95 -9.68 31.23
CA GLY A 187 -2.49 -8.29 31.09
C GLY A 187 -1.01 -8.09 31.39
N ARG A 188 -0.18 -9.13 31.22
CA ARG A 188 1.24 -9.11 31.59
C ARG A 188 2.17 -8.58 30.51
N LEU A 189 1.67 -8.37 29.30
CA LEU A 189 2.49 -7.87 28.20
C LEU A 189 2.92 -6.43 28.47
N GLN A 190 4.23 -6.18 28.37
CA GLN A 190 4.84 -4.92 28.79
C GLN A 190 4.35 -3.72 27.95
N PHE A 191 3.87 -3.95 26.73
CA PHE A 191 3.29 -2.92 25.85
C PHE A 191 1.87 -2.48 26.22
N LEU A 192 1.19 -3.13 27.17
CA LEU A 192 -0.12 -2.72 27.71
C LEU A 192 0.00 -1.71 28.88
N LYS A 193 1.21 -1.48 29.38
CA LYS A 193 1.53 -0.43 30.38
C LYS A 193 1.91 0.86 29.66
#